data_AF-A0A7K4N4G4-F1
#
_entry.id   AF-A0A7K4N4G4-F1
#
_cell.length_a   1.000
_cell.length_b   1.000
_cell.length_c   1.000
_cell.angle_alpha   90.00
_cell.angle_beta   90.00
_cell.angle_gamma   90.00
#
_symmetry.space_group_name_H-M   'P 1'
#
loop_
_entity.id
_entity.type
_entity.pdbx_description
1 polymer ?
#
loop_
_entity_poly.entity_id
_entity_poly.type
_entity_poly.pdbx_seq_one_letter_code
_entity_poly.pdbx_strand_id
1 'polypeptide(L)'
;MLPFFGKIQLAYSPNGRIFGISKLVRLVEKYSRRLQIQERMTKNIADELYSHGVKGVAVITEAEHLCMKMRGVKNNASVSSAAFRGIYEKKEEKENIINIIKNPSKTFFTQNS
;
A
#
# COMPACT_ATOMS: atom_id res chain seq x y z
N MET A 1 -6.52 -4.23 -22.15
CA MET A 1 -5.56 -4.31 -21.03
C MET A 1 -5.99 -5.46 -20.13
N LEU A 2 -5.09 -6.38 -19.76
CA LEU A 2 -5.43 -7.56 -18.94
C LEU A 2 -5.40 -7.21 -17.44
N PRO A 3 -6.14 -7.93 -16.58
CA PRO A 3 -6.15 -7.66 -15.14
C PRO A 3 -4.83 -8.06 -14.45
N PHE A 4 -4.59 -7.49 -13.28
CA PHE A 4 -3.53 -7.90 -12.36
C PHE A 4 -4.13 -8.32 -11.02
N PHE A 5 -3.48 -9.26 -10.33
CA PHE A 5 -3.92 -9.78 -9.04
C PHE A 5 -2.77 -9.69 -8.04
N GLY A 6 -3.08 -9.30 -6.81
CA GLY A 6 -2.03 -8.95 -5.87
C GLY A 6 -2.51 -8.63 -4.47
N LYS A 7 -1.57 -8.16 -3.66
CA LYS A 7 -1.76 -7.75 -2.27
C LYS A 7 -1.53 -6.25 -2.15
N ILE A 8 -2.24 -5.65 -1.21
CA ILE A 8 -2.07 -4.23 -0.84
C ILE A 8 -1.79 -4.19 0.65
N GLN A 9 -0.66 -3.61 1.01
CA GLN A 9 -0.27 -3.29 2.37
C GLN A 9 -0.51 -1.79 2.57
N LEU A 10 -1.23 -1.45 3.64
CA LEU A 10 -1.60 -0.09 3.96
C LEU A 10 -1.26 0.19 5.42
N ALA A 11 -0.48 1.25 5.64
CA ALA A 11 -0.18 1.80 6.95
C ALA A 11 -0.54 3.28 6.99
N TYR A 12 -1.02 3.76 8.13
CA TYR A 12 -1.33 5.18 8.33
C TYR A 12 -1.07 5.60 9.77
N SER A 13 -0.75 6.86 9.97
CA SER A 13 -0.59 7.47 11.30
C SER A 13 -1.77 8.41 11.59
N PRO A 14 -2.64 8.10 12.56
CA PRO A 14 -3.86 8.87 12.81
C PRO A 14 -3.56 10.28 13.35
N ASN A 15 -4.51 11.19 13.12
CA ASN A 15 -4.49 12.54 13.69
C ASN A 15 -5.77 12.79 14.50
N GLY A 16 -5.86 12.17 15.68
CA GLY A 16 -7.03 12.27 16.57
C GLY A 16 -8.26 11.46 16.13
N ARG A 17 -8.31 10.96 14.89
CA ARG A 17 -9.38 10.06 14.40
C ARG A 17 -8.80 8.78 13.82
N ILE A 18 -9.39 7.65 14.19
CA ILE A 18 -9.00 6.30 13.78
C ILE A 18 -9.96 5.84 12.67
N PHE A 19 -9.40 5.26 11.61
CA PHE A 19 -10.18 4.62 10.56
C PHE A 19 -10.54 3.20 10.98
N GLY A 20 -11.84 2.88 10.90
CA GLY A 20 -12.27 1.49 10.99
C GLY A 20 -11.72 0.66 9.83
N ILE A 21 -11.35 -0.59 10.11
CA ILE A 21 -10.77 -1.52 9.13
C ILE A 21 -11.68 -1.64 7.89
N SER A 22 -12.99 -1.76 8.10
CA SER A 22 -13.97 -1.85 7.01
C SER A 22 -13.95 -0.63 6.08
N LYS A 23 -13.62 0.56 6.57
CA LYS A 23 -13.51 1.77 5.74
C LYS A 23 -12.26 1.73 4.85
N LEU A 24 -11.15 1.21 5.37
CA LEU A 24 -9.92 1.01 4.60
C LEU A 24 -10.10 -0.03 3.49
N VAL A 25 -10.78 -1.14 3.79
CA VAL A 25 -11.10 -2.15 2.77
C VAL A 25 -11.97 -1.57 1.66
N ARG A 26 -13.03 -0.82 2.01
CA ARG A 26 -13.89 -0.15 1.03
C ARG A 26 -13.13 0.86 0.16
N LEU A 27 -12.18 1.60 0.74
CA LEU A 27 -11.30 2.51 0.00
C LEU A 27 -10.48 1.76 -1.04
N VAL A 28 -9.88 0.63 -0.67
CA VAL A 28 -9.11 -0.19 -1.60
C VAL A 28 -10.00 -0.75 -2.71
N GLU A 29 -11.17 -1.29 -2.36
CA GLU A 29 -12.14 -1.82 -3.33
C GLU A 29 -12.62 -0.77 -4.33
N LYS A 30 -12.85 0.47 -3.88
CA LYS A 30 -13.26 1.59 -4.75
C LYS A 30 -12.28 1.76 -5.93
N TYR A 31 -10.98 1.56 -5.68
CA TYR A 31 -9.95 1.73 -6.69
C TYR A 31 -9.58 0.44 -7.44
N SER A 32 -9.79 -0.74 -6.85
CA SER A 32 -9.42 -2.02 -7.48
C SER A 32 -10.50 -2.63 -8.40
N ARG A 33 -11.76 -2.15 -8.33
CA ARG A 33 -12.91 -2.71 -9.08
C ARG A 33 -12.90 -2.51 -10.60
N ARG A 34 -11.86 -1.91 -11.20
CA ARG A 34 -11.76 -1.62 -12.64
C ARG A 34 -10.36 -1.89 -13.16
N LEU A 35 -10.18 -1.97 -14.48
CA LEU A 35 -8.84 -1.98 -15.09
C LEU A 35 -8.11 -0.69 -14.68
N GLN A 36 -7.03 -0.85 -13.93
CA GLN A 36 -6.19 0.25 -13.44
C GLN A 36 -4.75 0.08 -13.90
N ILE A 37 -4.00 1.18 -13.80
CA ILE A 37 -2.55 1.16 -13.77
C ILE A 37 -2.15 1.05 -12.29
N GLN A 38 -1.30 0.08 -11.94
CA GLN A 38 -0.95 -0.23 -10.55
C GLN A 38 -0.41 1.00 -9.80
N GLU A 39 0.45 1.77 -10.46
CA GLU A 39 1.07 2.99 -9.93
C GLU A 39 0.03 4.08 -9.64
N ARG A 40 -0.96 4.23 -10.52
CA ARG A 40 -2.04 5.20 -10.35
C ARG A 40 -2.97 4.77 -9.20
N MET A 41 -3.35 3.50 -9.17
CA MET A 41 -4.18 2.94 -8.09
C MET A 41 -3.51 3.16 -6.72
N THR A 42 -2.22 2.85 -6.62
CA THR A 42 -1.44 2.99 -5.40
C THR A 42 -1.41 4.44 -4.92
N LYS A 43 -1.17 5.40 -5.83
CA LYS A 43 -1.18 6.84 -5.52
C LYS A 43 -2.56 7.30 -5.07
N ASN A 44 -3.61 6.96 -5.81
CA ASN A 44 -4.96 7.42 -5.50
C ASN A 44 -5.45 6.94 -4.12
N ILE A 45 -5.14 5.70 -3.72
CA ILE A 45 -5.47 5.19 -2.39
C ILE A 45 -4.74 6.02 -1.31
N ALA A 46 -3.44 6.30 -1.52
CA ALA A 46 -2.65 7.09 -0.58
C ALA A 46 -3.17 8.53 -0.47
N ASP A 47 -3.51 9.15 -1.60
CA ASP A 47 -4.03 10.52 -1.69
C ASP A 47 -5.39 10.65 -1.01
N GLU A 48 -6.33 9.75 -1.30
CA GLU A 48 -7.65 9.79 -0.67
C GLU A 48 -7.58 9.51 0.83
N LEU A 49 -6.73 8.59 1.29
CA LEU A 49 -6.58 8.39 2.74
C LEU A 49 -5.95 9.62 3.41
N TYR A 50 -4.94 10.22 2.77
CA TYR A 50 -4.27 11.40 3.30
C TYR A 50 -5.19 12.62 3.34
N SER A 51 -6.09 12.78 2.36
CA SER A 51 -7.03 13.91 2.30
C SER A 51 -8.02 13.95 3.48
N HIS A 52 -8.12 12.87 4.26
CA HIS A 52 -8.90 12.87 5.49
C HIS A 52 -8.15 13.41 6.72
N GLY A 53 -6.94 13.96 6.54
CA GLY A 53 -6.21 14.69 7.57
C GLY A 53 -5.38 13.82 8.52
N VAL A 54 -5.02 12.60 8.12
CA VAL A 54 -4.07 11.75 8.86
C VAL A 54 -2.65 12.30 8.75
N LYS A 55 -1.78 11.99 9.72
CA LYS A 55 -0.40 12.52 9.76
C LYS A 55 0.48 11.93 8.66
N GLY A 56 0.21 10.71 8.26
CA GLY A 56 0.91 10.08 7.14
C GLY A 56 0.22 8.82 6.66
N VAL A 57 0.52 8.46 5.41
CA VAL A 57 0.03 7.25 4.75
C VAL A 57 1.17 6.57 4.00
N ALA A 58 1.26 5.25 4.09
CA ALA A 58 2.11 4.41 3.26
C ALA A 58 1.25 3.31 2.62
N VAL A 59 1.23 3.25 1.30
CA VAL A 59 0.54 2.21 0.52
C VAL A 59 1.58 1.50 -0.32
N ILE A 60 1.67 0.19 -0.17
CA ILE A 60 2.53 -0.68 -0.97
C ILE A 60 1.63 -1.71 -1.65
N THR A 61 1.75 -1.83 -2.95
CA THR A 61 1.02 -2.81 -3.76
C THR A 61 2.02 -3.75 -4.39
N GLU A 62 1.70 -5.04 -4.37
CA GLU A 62 2.47 -6.08 -5.03
C GLU A 62 1.51 -6.91 -5.86
N ALA A 63 1.73 -7.01 -7.17
CA ALA A 63 0.81 -7.70 -8.06
C ALA A 63 1.49 -8.36 -9.25
N GLU A 64 0.87 -9.44 -9.71
CA GLU A 64 1.23 -10.13 -10.93
C GLU A 64 0.31 -9.68 -12.07
N HIS A 65 0.90 -9.37 -13.23
CA HIS A 65 0.18 -8.86 -14.40
C HIS A 65 -0.08 -9.98 -15.41
N LEU A 66 -1.34 -10.26 -15.74
CA LEU A 66 -1.68 -11.35 -16.67
C LEU A 66 -1.12 -11.14 -18.07
N CYS A 67 -0.94 -9.88 -18.50
CA CYS A 67 -0.28 -9.60 -19.78
C CYS A 67 1.17 -10.11 -19.84
N MET A 68 1.88 -10.16 -18.70
CA MET A 68 3.24 -10.69 -18.60
C MET A 68 3.26 -12.21 -18.40
N LYS A 69 2.26 -12.75 -17.69
CA LYS A 69 2.12 -14.21 -17.49
C LYS A 69 1.70 -14.97 -18.75
N MET A 70 0.74 -14.42 -19.50
CA MET A 70 0.06 -15.17 -20.58
C MET A 70 0.56 -14.81 -21.98
N ARG A 71 1.20 -13.66 -22.17
CA ARG A 71 1.62 -13.14 -23.47
C ARG A 71 3.03 -12.54 -23.38
N GLY A 72 3.74 -12.45 -24.51
CA GLY A 72 5.11 -11.90 -24.55
C GLY A 72 6.14 -12.78 -23.83
N VAL A 73 6.92 -12.19 -22.93
CA VAL A 73 8.10 -12.78 -22.27
C VAL A 73 7.79 -13.97 -21.34
N LYS A 74 6.50 -14.17 -20.97
CA LYS A 74 6.02 -15.28 -20.12
C LYS A 74 6.82 -15.43 -18.83
N ASN A 75 6.83 -14.39 -17.99
CA ASN A 75 7.51 -14.42 -16.69
C ASN A 75 6.53 -14.35 -15.52
N ASN A 76 6.88 -15.01 -14.42
CA ASN A 76 6.15 -14.95 -13.15
C ASN A 76 6.60 -13.77 -12.28
N ALA A 77 7.01 -12.66 -12.91
CA ALA A 77 7.48 -11.51 -12.18
C ALA A 77 6.30 -10.81 -11.46
N SER A 78 6.52 -10.51 -10.18
CA SER A 78 5.65 -9.66 -9.39
C SER A 78 6.16 -8.22 -9.47
N VAL A 79 5.25 -7.26 -9.67
CA VAL A 79 5.57 -5.84 -9.73
C VAL A 79 5.13 -5.19 -8.43
N SER A 80 6.04 -4.43 -7.82
CA SER A 80 5.76 -3.68 -6.60
C SER A 80 5.71 -2.18 -6.85
N SER A 81 4.71 -1.50 -6.31
CA SER A 81 4.57 -0.04 -6.36
C SER A 81 4.28 0.50 -4.98
N ALA A 82 4.80 1.70 -4.67
CA ALA A 82 4.60 2.32 -3.37
C ALA A 82 4.28 3.82 -3.48
N ALA A 83 3.42 4.30 -2.60
CA ALA A 83 3.11 5.71 -2.42
C ALA A 83 3.14 6.08 -0.93
N PHE A 84 3.76 7.21 -0.62
CA PHE A 84 3.96 7.72 0.72
C PHE A 84 3.44 9.16 0.80
N ARG A 85 2.85 9.55 1.93
CA ARG A 85 2.34 10.91 2.20
C ARG A 85 2.65 11.32 3.63
N GLY A 86 2.84 12.62 3.84
CA GLY A 86 2.96 13.22 5.17
C GLY A 86 4.25 12.77 5.85
N ILE A 87 4.15 12.33 7.11
CA ILE A 87 5.35 11.94 7.89
C ILE A 87 6.21 10.87 7.21
N TYR A 88 5.62 9.98 6.39
CA TYR A 88 6.35 8.92 5.70
C TYR A 88 7.05 9.35 4.41
N GLU A 89 6.98 10.63 4.03
CA GLU A 89 7.83 11.19 2.96
C GLU A 89 9.24 11.51 3.46
N LYS A 90 9.41 11.67 4.78
CA LYS A 90 10.72 11.81 5.41
C LYS A 90 11.49 10.51 5.30
N LYS A 91 12.77 10.60 4.92
CA LYS A 91 13.62 9.42 4.63
C LYS A 91 13.67 8.41 5.80
N GLU A 92 13.88 8.90 7.01
CA GLU A 92 13.98 8.07 8.22
C GLU A 92 12.67 7.31 8.51
N GLU A 93 11.55 8.02 8.56
CA GLU A 93 10.22 7.42 8.77
C GLU A 93 9.84 6.43 7.66
N LYS A 94 10.23 6.73 6.42
CA LYS A 94 10.03 5.85 5.26
C LYS A 94 10.79 4.54 5.41
N GLU A 95 12.05 4.58 5.83
CA GLU A 95 12.86 3.38 6.06
C GLU A 95 12.29 2.54 7.20
N ASN A 96 11.90 3.19 8.31
CA ASN A 96 11.28 2.54 9.46
C ASN A 96 10.00 1.81 9.08
N ILE A 97 9.07 2.46 8.38
CA ILE A 97 7.80 1.83 8.01
C ILE A 97 7.99 0.68 7.02
N ILE A 98 8.94 0.80 6.09
CA ILE A 98 9.27 -0.28 5.15
C ILE A 98 9.81 -1.50 5.90
N ASN A 99 10.65 -1.29 6.92
CA ASN A 99 11.19 -2.38 7.73
C ASN A 99 10.09 -3.11 8.52
N ILE A 100 9.16 -2.38 9.10
CA ILE A 100 8.00 -2.95 9.82
C ILE A 100 7.14 -3.80 8.88
N ILE A 101 6.86 -3.28 7.68
CA ILE A 101 6.02 -3.98 6.70
C ILE A 101 6.70 -5.25 6.17
N LYS A 102 8.04 -5.23 6.00
CA LYS A 102 8.81 -6.38 5.54
C LYS A 102 9.04 -7.43 6.62
N ASN A 103 9.04 -7.05 7.90
CA ASN A 103 9.42 -7.94 8.99
C ASN A 103 8.48 -7.82 10.20
N PRO A 104 7.21 -8.26 10.07
CA PRO A 104 6.18 -8.01 11.07
C PRO A 104 6.42 -8.71 12.43
N SER A 105 7.32 -9.69 12.51
CA SER A 105 7.55 -10.53 13.70
C SER A 105 8.50 -9.93 14.74
N LYS A 106 9.31 -8.90 14.41
CA LYS A 106 10.37 -8.41 15.32
C LYS A 106 9.99 -7.21 16.20
N THR A 107 8.86 -6.55 15.98
CA THR A 107 8.63 -5.21 16.58
C THR A 107 7.57 -5.17 17.68
N PHE A 108 6.71 -6.19 17.82
CA PHE A 108 5.58 -6.12 18.76
C PHE A 108 5.87 -6.50 20.23
N PHE A 109 7.11 -6.89 20.59
CA PHE A 109 7.40 -7.43 21.94
C PHE A 109 8.59 -6.80 22.70
N THR A 110 9.22 -5.72 22.23
CA THR A 110 10.31 -5.07 22.97
C THR A 110 10.01 -3.62 23.30
N GLN A 111 8.94 -3.38 24.07
CA GLN A 111 8.83 -2.23 24.99
C GLN A 111 7.86 -2.61 26.12
N ASN A 112 8.34 -3.41 27.07
CA ASN A 112 7.94 -3.42 28.49
C ASN A 112 8.76 -4.49 29.23
N SER A 113 9.99 -4.13 29.58
CA SER A 113 10.78 -4.72 30.67
C SER A 113 11.77 -3.66 31.13
#